data_AF-A0A970IK60-F1
#
_entry.id   AF-A0A970IK60-F1
#
_cell.length_a   1.000
_cell.length_b   1.000
_cell.length_c   1.000
_cell.angle_alpha   90.00
_cell.angle_beta   90.00
_cell.angle_gamma   90.00
#
_symmetry.space_group_name_H-M   'P 1'
#
loop_
_entity.id
_entity.type
_entity.pdbx_description
1 polymer ?
#
loop_
_entity_poly.entity_id
_entity_poly.type
_entity_poly.pdbx_seq_one_letter_code
_entity_poly.pdbx_strand_id
1 'polypeptide(L)' 'AFRSTYGDNTVVVLHNLTGEQLSVDRAGLGVPVSAVSGYTVATGGKPRLTRDAVVLPPWSSTVLR' A
#
# COMPACT_ATOMS: atom_id res chain seq x y z
N ALA A 1 5.22 -1.18 -7.58
CA ALA A 1 4.95 -1.92 -6.32
C ALA A 1 6.01 -3.00 -6.16
N PHE A 2 6.49 -3.23 -4.94
CA PHE A 2 7.37 -4.36 -4.62
C PHE A 2 6.57 -5.39 -3.82
N ARG A 3 6.75 -6.67 -4.11
CA ARG A 3 6.06 -7.78 -3.43
C ARG A 3 7.09 -8.82 -3.01
N SER A 4 6.98 -9.28 -1.77
CA SER A 4 7.77 -10.39 -1.25
C SER A 4 6.88 -11.35 -0.47
N THR A 5 7.10 -12.64 -0.61
CA THR A 5 6.37 -13.69 0.10
C THR A 5 7.36 -14.57 0.85
N TYR A 6 7.08 -14.81 2.13
CA TYR A 6 7.86 -15.71 2.98
C TYR A 6 6.92 -16.62 3.80
N GLY A 7 6.93 -17.92 3.49
CA GLY A 7 5.91 -18.84 3.97
C GLY A 7 4.52 -18.38 3.55
N ASP A 8 3.58 -18.32 4.50
CA ASP A 8 2.21 -17.84 4.28
C ASP A 8 2.05 -16.31 4.38
N ASN A 9 3.15 -15.58 4.63
CA ASN A 9 3.10 -14.13 4.77
C ASN A 9 3.47 -13.47 3.44
N THR A 10 2.60 -12.60 2.93
CA THR A 10 2.93 -11.70 1.82
C THR A 10 3.10 -10.29 2.36
N VAL A 11 4.10 -9.57 1.87
CA VAL A 11 4.30 -8.15 2.12
C VAL A 11 4.31 -7.43 0.78
N VAL A 12 3.55 -6.34 0.70
CA VAL A 12 3.55 -5.45 -0.46
C VAL A 12 3.95 -4.06 -0.02
N VAL A 13 4.95 -3.51 -0.71
CA VAL A 13 5.42 -2.14 -0.50
C VAL A 13 5.01 -1.29 -1.70
N LEU A 14 4.30 -0.21 -1.40
CA LEU A 14 3.85 0.78 -2.35
C LEU A 14 4.59 2.09 -2.09
N HIS A 15 5.12 2.68 -3.15
CA HIS A 15 5.73 4.00 -3.10
C HIS A 15 4.97 4.92 -4.04
N ASN A 16 4.58 6.08 -3.53
CA ASN A 16 4.19 7.22 -4.34
C ASN A 16 5.34 8.23 -4.32
N LEU A 17 6.12 8.25 -5.40
CA LEU A 17 7.25 9.16 -5.57
C LEU A 17 6.88 10.36 -6.45
N THR A 18 5.59 10.74 -6.45
CA THR A 18 5.09 11.90 -7.19
C THR A 18 4.55 12.96 -6.23
N GLY A 19 4.37 14.18 -6.76
CA GLY A 19 3.71 15.28 -6.06
C GLY A 19 2.18 15.17 -6.03
N GLU A 20 1.60 14.12 -6.61
CA GLU A 20 0.16 13.92 -6.76
C GLU A 20 -0.33 12.75 -5.92
N GLN A 21 -1.63 12.67 -5.69
CA GLN A 21 -2.23 11.50 -5.08
C GLN A 21 -2.29 10.34 -6.09
N LEU A 22 -1.95 9.13 -5.64
CA LEU A 22 -2.07 7.92 -6.45
C LEU A 22 -3.12 6.98 -5.87
N SER A 23 -3.95 6.41 -6.73
CA SER A 23 -4.88 5.35 -6.39
C SER A 23 -4.41 4.05 -7.04
N VAL A 24 -4.17 3.03 -6.23
CA VAL A 24 -3.72 1.72 -6.69
C VAL A 24 -4.85 0.72 -6.48
N ASP A 25 -5.31 0.10 -7.57
CA ASP A 25 -6.30 -0.98 -7.53
C ASP A 25 -5.74 -2.19 -6.76
N ARG A 26 -6.50 -2.66 -5.79
CA ARG A 26 -6.15 -3.80 -4.95
C ARG A 26 -6.24 -5.14 -5.66
N ALA A 27 -7.07 -5.27 -6.69
CA ALA A 27 -7.21 -6.52 -7.44
C ALA A 27 -5.86 -6.97 -8.03
N GLY A 28 -5.02 -6.01 -8.43
CA GLY A 28 -3.67 -6.26 -8.93
C GLY A 28 -2.60 -6.50 -7.85
N LEU A 29 -2.91 -6.28 -6.56
CA LEU A 29 -1.93 -6.42 -5.47
C LEU A 29 -1.88 -7.83 -4.88
N GLY A 30 -2.94 -8.62 -5.03
CA GLY A 30 -3.00 -9.99 -4.49
C GLY A 30 -2.96 -10.07 -2.95
N VAL A 31 -3.35 -8.99 -2.26
CA VAL A 31 -3.37 -8.91 -0.79
C VAL A 31 -4.82 -8.81 -0.27
N PRO A 32 -5.27 -9.74 0.60
CA PRO A 32 -6.61 -9.72 1.18
C PRO A 32 -6.92 -8.44 1.96
N VAL A 33 -8.19 -8.02 2.00
CA VAL A 33 -8.67 -6.84 2.76
C VAL A 33 -8.36 -6.93 4.25
N SER A 34 -8.39 -8.15 4.79
CA SER A 34 -8.08 -8.46 6.19
C SER A 34 -6.59 -8.40 6.55
N ALA A 35 -5.69 -8.37 5.56
CA ALA A 35 -4.25 -8.50 5.77
C ALA A 35 -3.54 -7.13 5.95
N VAL A 36 -4.23 -6.00 5.90
CA VAL A 36 -3.53 -4.71 6.08
C VAL A 36 -3.28 -4.44 7.57
N SER A 37 -2.22 -5.05 8.12
CA SER A 37 -1.84 -5.03 9.54
C SER A 37 -1.05 -3.80 10.00
N GLY A 38 -0.93 -2.76 9.18
CA GLY A 38 -0.21 -1.55 9.54
C GLY A 38 0.18 -0.74 8.31
N TYR A 39 0.57 0.52 8.52
CA TYR A 39 1.17 1.37 7.49
C TYR A 39 2.27 2.19 8.15
N THR A 40 3.45 2.24 7.55
CA THR A 40 4.51 3.18 7.95
C THR A 40 4.48 4.34 6.97
N VAL A 41 4.17 5.54 7.45
CA VAL A 41 4.15 6.75 6.62
C VAL A 41 5.57 7.32 6.51
N ALA A 42 6.05 7.48 5.28
CA ALA A 42 7.01 8.53 4.96
C ALA A 42 6.19 9.73 4.45
N THR A 43 6.48 10.93 4.98
CA THR A 43 6.10 12.29 4.51
C THR A 43 4.94 12.42 3.52
N GLY A 44 3.88 13.14 3.90
CA GLY A 44 2.72 13.43 3.02
C GLY A 44 1.36 13.04 3.60
N GLY A 45 1.35 12.31 4.71
CA GLY A 45 0.13 11.96 5.45
C GLY A 45 -0.18 10.46 5.43
N LYS A 46 -1.32 10.08 6.03
CA LYS A 46 -1.70 8.68 6.15
C LYS A 46 -2.34 8.17 4.86
N PRO A 47 -1.94 6.99 4.34
CA PRO A 47 -2.65 6.34 3.25
C PRO A 47 -4.09 6.01 3.65
N ARG A 48 -5.00 6.10 2.68
CA ARG A 48 -6.40 5.69 2.87
C ARG A 48 -6.62 4.34 2.21
N LEU A 49 -7.15 3.41 2.98
CA LEU A 49 -7.52 2.08 2.52
C LEU A 49 -9.02 2.09 2.26
N THR A 50 -9.42 1.79 1.03
CA THR A 50 -10.82 1.52 0.70
C THR A 50 -10.99 0.02 0.45
N ARG A 51 -12.23 -0.38 0.15
CA ARG A 51 -12.55 -1.76 -0.23
C ARG A 51 -11.72 -2.22 -1.43
N ASP A 52 -11.55 -1.33 -2.42
CA ASP A 52 -11.04 -1.68 -3.75
C ASP A 52 -9.69 -1.03 -4.07
N ALA A 53 -9.26 -0.01 -3.32
CA ALA A 53 -8.04 0.72 -3.62
C ALA A 53 -7.19 1.04 -2.38
N VAL A 54 -5.90 1.28 -2.62
CA VAL A 54 -4.99 1.93 -1.68
C VAL A 54 -4.66 3.32 -2.24
N VAL A 55 -5.07 4.35 -1.51
CA VAL A 55 -4.83 5.74 -1.89
C VAL A 55 -3.60 6.24 -1.15
N LEU A 56 -2.56 6.55 -1.93
CA LEU A 56 -1.25 6.96 -1.46
C LEU A 56 -1.13 8.49 -1.56
N PRO A 57 -0.86 9.19 -0.45
CA PRO A 57 -0.51 10.60 -0.48
C PRO A 57 0.75 10.85 -1.32
N PRO A 58 0.96 12.10 -1.81
CA PRO A 58 2.22 12.49 -2.43
C PRO A 58 3.42 12.13 -1.56
N TRP A 59 4.52 11.70 -2.19
CA TRP A 59 5.80 11.40 -1.52
C TRP A 59 5.74 10.36 -0.38
N SER A 60 4.77 9.46 -0.43
CA SER A 60 4.52 8.48 0.63
C SER A 60 5.02 7.07 0.32
N SER A 61 5.28 6.32 1.38
CA SER A 61 5.47 4.87 1.32
C SER A 61 4.41 4.19 2.16
N THR A 62 3.95 3.01 1.74
CA THR A 62 2.95 2.21 2.45
C THR A 62 3.34 0.75 2.37
N VAL A 63 3.34 0.08 3.52
CA VAL A 63 3.60 -1.36 3.63
C VAL A 63 2.28 -2.04 3.95
N LEU A 64 1.94 -3.09 3.23
CA LEU A 64 0.78 -3.95 3.44
C LEU A 64 1.30 -5.34 3.79
N ARG A 65 0.68 -6.05 4.73
CA ARG A 65 1.09 -7.41 5.14
C ARG A 65 -0.05 -8.40 5.04
#